data_AF-A0A8V0ZTG7-F1
#
_entry.id   AF-A0A8V0ZTG7-F1
#
_cell.length_a   1.000
_cell.length_b   1.000
_cell.length_c   1.000
_cell.angle_alpha   90.00
_cell.angle_beta   90.00
_cell.angle_gamma   90.00
#
_symmetry.space_group_name_H-M   'P 1'
#
loop_
_entity.id
_entity.type
_entity.pdbx_description
1 polymer ?
#
loop_
_entity_poly.entity_id
_entity_poly.type
_entity_poly.pdbx_seq_one_letter_code
_entity_poly.pdbx_strand_id
1 'polypeptide(L)'
;VGEKGVGVREEEDRPAEAVGSVSGSRNEPFTTYFDSKIPIPDDETHSCFSFRKLWAFTGPGFLMSIAYLDPGNIESDLQSGAVAGFKLLWVLLLATVIGLLLQRLAARLGVVTGLHLAEVCHRQYRTVPRIILWLMVELAIIGSDMQEVIGSAIAINLLSVGKIPLWGGVLITIADTFVFLFLDKYGLRKLEAFFGFLITIMALTFGYEYVTVRPDQKQLLRGLFVPECRGCGTPQLEQAVGIVGAVIMPHNMYLHSALVKSRQVNRSNPREVRDANKYFFAESCIALFVSFIINVFVVSVFAEAFYGKTNADVHEVCANASSAHAALFPSDNATLEVDIYKGGAVLGCYFGPAALYIWAIGILAAGQSSTMTGTYSGQFVMEGFLNLRWSRFARVLLTRSIAITPTLFVAIFQDVEHLTGMNDFLNVLMSLQLPFALIPVLTFTSLPSVMNDFANGLFWKIGGGAVILLVCSINMYFVVAYVMALNHVGLYVGAAILSVIYLAFVAYLTWLCLIALGASALSCGTTHCWAFGARPELFLLNNVGADAAVMR
;
A
#
# COMPACT_ATOMS: atom_id res chain seq x y z
N VAL A 1 -21.34 66.27 -36.06
CA VAL A 1 -22.15 67.14 -35.19
C VAL A 1 -23.35 66.28 -34.81
N GLY A 2 -23.45 65.69 -33.61
CA GLY A 2 -23.41 66.33 -32.29
C GLY A 2 -24.84 66.79 -31.95
N GLU A 3 -25.36 66.69 -30.73
CA GLU A 3 -24.86 66.19 -29.45
C GLU A 3 -26.00 66.32 -28.40
N LYS A 4 -25.96 65.59 -27.26
CA LYS A 4 -26.65 65.92 -25.97
C LYS A 4 -28.20 65.96 -25.97
N GLY A 5 -28.91 65.69 -24.86
CA GLY A 5 -28.52 65.20 -23.53
C GLY A 5 -29.49 65.67 -22.42
N VAL A 6 -29.55 64.95 -21.28
CA VAL A 6 -30.24 65.32 -20.00
C VAL A 6 -31.79 65.34 -20.07
N GLY A 7 -32.62 64.93 -19.10
CA GLY A 7 -32.55 64.36 -17.74
C GLY A 7 -33.99 64.39 -17.13
N VAL A 8 -34.36 64.17 -15.85
CA VAL A 8 -33.74 63.74 -14.57
C VAL A 8 -34.89 63.21 -13.66
N ARG A 9 -34.70 62.15 -12.85
CA ARG A 9 -35.38 61.86 -11.54
C ARG A 9 -34.76 60.61 -10.87
N GLU A 10 -33.97 60.77 -9.80
CA GLU A 10 -34.37 60.69 -8.36
C GLU A 10 -34.80 59.24 -7.98
N GLU A 11 -33.93 58.42 -7.36
CA GLU A 11 -33.66 58.28 -5.89
C GLU A 11 -34.90 57.80 -5.10
N GLU A 12 -34.82 56.85 -4.14
CA GLU A 12 -33.72 56.45 -3.23
C GLU A 12 -33.97 55.00 -2.68
N ASP A 13 -32.93 54.31 -2.17
CA ASP A 13 -32.85 53.82 -0.75
C ASP A 13 -31.96 52.55 -0.50
N ARG A 14 -30.84 52.77 0.23
CA ARG A 14 -30.07 51.85 1.12
C ARG A 14 -29.13 50.74 0.56
N PRO A 15 -28.09 50.29 1.32
CA PRO A 15 -26.73 50.65 0.91
C PRO A 15 -25.64 49.55 0.94
N ALA A 16 -24.62 49.77 0.10
CA ALA A 16 -23.19 49.46 0.27
C ALA A 16 -22.74 48.15 0.97
N GLU A 17 -22.31 47.17 0.18
CA GLU A 17 -21.18 46.28 0.52
C GLU A 17 -19.93 46.67 -0.28
N ALA A 18 -18.75 46.60 0.37
CA ALA A 18 -17.50 47.11 -0.17
C ALA A 18 -16.85 46.15 -1.19
N VAL A 19 -16.43 46.70 -2.33
CA VAL A 19 -15.69 45.96 -3.37
C VAL A 19 -14.26 45.64 -2.88
N GLY A 20 -14.04 44.37 -2.51
CA GLY A 20 -12.70 43.78 -2.32
C GLY A 20 -12.17 43.19 -3.63
N SER A 21 -10.98 43.61 -4.06
CA SER A 21 -10.41 43.27 -5.37
C SER A 21 -10.06 41.78 -5.53
N VAL A 22 -10.69 41.10 -6.51
CA VAL A 22 -10.29 39.75 -6.94
C VAL A 22 -9.13 39.85 -7.94
N SER A 23 -7.89 39.65 -7.46
CA SER A 23 -6.69 39.59 -8.30
C SER A 23 -6.15 38.16 -8.42
N GLY A 24 -6.51 37.47 -9.52
CA GLY A 24 -5.71 36.42 -10.15
C GLY A 24 -5.39 35.16 -9.33
N SER A 25 -6.31 34.20 -9.30
CA SER A 25 -5.96 32.81 -8.94
C SER A 25 -5.07 32.20 -10.05
N ARG A 26 -3.75 32.08 -9.80
CA ARG A 26 -2.87 31.20 -10.58
C ARG A 26 -3.46 29.77 -10.54
N ASN A 27 -3.52 29.10 -11.68
CA ASN A 27 -4.06 27.73 -11.80
C ASN A 27 -3.25 26.73 -10.95
N GLU A 28 -3.70 26.41 -9.73
CA GLU A 28 -3.34 25.12 -9.14
C GLU A 28 -4.03 24.01 -9.96
N PRO A 29 -3.33 22.91 -10.29
CA PRO A 29 -3.97 21.77 -10.93
C PRO A 29 -4.98 21.17 -9.95
N PHE A 30 -6.27 21.31 -10.27
CA PHE A 30 -7.40 20.75 -9.53
C PHE A 30 -7.17 19.27 -9.20
N THR A 31 -6.83 18.95 -7.94
CA THR A 31 -6.60 17.59 -7.46
C THR A 31 -7.94 16.97 -7.09
N THR A 32 -8.34 15.92 -7.80
CA THR A 32 -9.73 15.44 -7.84
C THR A 32 -10.32 15.01 -6.50
N TYR A 33 -9.52 14.81 -5.44
CA TYR A 33 -9.99 14.43 -4.10
C TYR A 33 -9.97 15.54 -3.04
N PHE A 34 -9.35 16.69 -3.30
CA PHE A 34 -9.11 17.73 -2.27
C PHE A 34 -9.70 19.09 -2.65
N ASP A 35 -11.00 19.10 -3.00
CA ASP A 35 -11.78 20.32 -3.25
C ASP A 35 -11.78 21.28 -2.04
N SER A 36 -11.59 20.73 -0.83
CA SER A 36 -11.26 21.50 0.37
C SER A 36 -10.13 20.82 1.16
N LYS A 37 -8.99 21.50 1.25
CA LYS A 37 -7.84 21.07 2.06
C LYS A 37 -8.12 21.44 3.53
N ILE A 38 -7.77 20.57 4.49
CA ILE A 38 -8.04 20.81 5.91
C ILE A 38 -7.10 21.91 6.45
N PRO A 39 -7.62 22.98 7.08
CA PRO A 39 -6.80 24.03 7.68
C PRO A 39 -6.13 23.54 8.97
N ILE A 40 -4.89 23.97 9.20
CA ILE A 40 -4.15 23.70 10.43
C ILE A 40 -4.47 24.80 11.44
N PRO A 41 -4.72 24.49 12.73
CA PRO A 41 -4.86 25.51 13.75
C PRO A 41 -3.51 26.15 14.09
N ASP A 42 -3.43 27.48 13.97
CA ASP A 42 -2.30 28.27 14.43
C ASP A 42 -2.30 28.40 15.96
N ASP A 43 -1.69 27.45 16.65
CA ASP A 43 -1.34 27.64 18.07
C ASP A 43 -0.20 28.69 18.16
N GLU A 44 -0.52 29.90 18.62
CA GLU A 44 0.42 31.01 18.87
C GLU A 44 1.44 30.71 19.98
N THR A 45 1.13 29.77 20.87
CA THR A 45 2.05 29.32 21.92
C THR A 45 3.17 28.46 21.34
N HIS A 46 4.43 28.88 21.55
CA HIS A 46 5.67 28.19 21.16
C HIS A 46 5.92 26.84 21.88
N SER A 47 4.97 25.90 21.83
CA SER A 47 5.20 24.53 22.27
C SER A 47 5.95 23.73 21.20
N CYS A 48 6.92 22.92 21.63
CA CYS A 48 7.63 21.97 20.77
C CYS A 48 6.68 20.90 20.18
N PHE A 49 5.52 20.65 20.79
CA PHE A 49 4.53 19.68 20.32
C PHE A 49 3.12 20.07 20.79
N SER A 50 2.13 20.00 19.90
CA SER A 50 0.72 20.25 20.22
C SER A 50 -0.13 19.06 19.79
N PHE A 51 -0.89 18.49 20.73
CA PHE A 51 -1.86 17.43 20.46
C PHE A 51 -3.01 17.92 19.57
N ARG A 52 -3.36 19.22 19.63
CA ARG A 52 -4.38 19.83 18.75
C ARG A 52 -3.90 19.89 17.30
N LYS A 53 -2.63 20.26 17.08
CA LYS A 53 -1.99 20.18 15.76
C LYS A 53 -1.87 18.73 15.29
N LEU A 54 -1.42 17.80 16.16
CA LEU A 54 -1.37 16.37 15.83
C LEU A 54 -2.73 15.86 15.32
N TRP A 55 -3.83 16.12 16.04
CA TRP A 55 -5.18 15.72 15.64
C TRP A 55 -5.65 16.35 14.32
N ALA A 56 -5.20 17.56 13.98
CA ALA A 56 -5.47 18.17 12.69
C ALA A 56 -4.71 17.48 11.54
N PHE A 57 -3.50 17.01 11.80
CA PHE A 57 -2.69 16.22 10.86
C PHE A 57 -3.14 14.75 10.77
N THR A 58 -3.71 14.17 11.83
CA THR A 58 -4.19 12.78 11.86
C THR A 58 -5.23 12.49 10.77
N GLY A 59 -5.04 11.37 10.07
CA GLY A 59 -5.84 10.87 8.94
C GLY A 59 -4.94 10.10 7.96
N PRO A 60 -4.06 10.79 7.19
CA PRO A 60 -3.23 10.19 6.13
C PRO A 60 -2.39 8.98 6.54
N GLY A 61 -1.80 8.98 7.74
CA GLY A 61 -1.03 7.86 8.27
C GLY A 61 -1.89 6.63 8.59
N PHE A 62 -3.10 6.83 9.11
CA PHE A 62 -4.06 5.73 9.34
C PHE A 62 -4.64 5.16 8.03
N LEU A 63 -4.89 6.01 7.04
CA LEU A 63 -5.27 5.54 5.69
C LEU A 63 -4.16 4.73 5.03
N MET A 64 -2.90 5.14 5.23
CA MET A 64 -1.73 4.40 4.76
C MET A 64 -1.52 3.08 5.51
N SER A 65 -1.80 3.03 6.82
CA SER A 65 -1.57 1.82 7.65
C SER A 65 -2.60 0.71 7.43
N ILE A 66 -3.70 0.98 6.70
CA ILE A 66 -4.67 -0.03 6.25
C ILE A 66 -4.06 -1.00 5.24
N ALA A 67 -3.19 -0.53 4.36
CA ALA A 67 -2.45 -1.40 3.43
C ALA A 67 -1.31 -2.18 4.13
N TYR A 68 -1.29 -2.24 5.47
CA TYR A 68 -0.53 -3.19 6.27
C TYR A 68 -1.45 -4.24 6.94
N LEU A 69 -2.76 -4.13 6.71
CA LEU A 69 -3.84 -4.90 7.32
C LEU A 69 -4.83 -5.42 6.26
N ASP A 70 -4.41 -5.47 4.99
CA ASP A 70 -5.24 -6.03 3.93
C ASP A 70 -5.20 -7.56 3.94
N PRO A 71 -6.12 -8.26 3.24
CA PRO A 71 -6.14 -9.71 3.23
C PRO A 71 -4.84 -10.35 2.74
N GLY A 72 -4.11 -9.72 1.80
CA GLY A 72 -2.82 -10.23 1.31
C GLY A 72 -1.76 -10.27 2.40
N ASN A 73 -1.66 -9.20 3.19
CA ASN A 73 -0.77 -9.10 4.35
C ASN A 73 -1.18 -10.07 5.47
N ILE A 74 -2.47 -10.11 5.84
CA ILE A 74 -3.00 -11.01 6.87
C ILE A 74 -2.75 -12.49 6.51
N GLU A 75 -2.86 -12.88 5.23
CA GLU A 75 -2.57 -14.24 4.80
C GLU A 75 -1.08 -14.58 4.91
N SER A 76 -0.18 -13.68 4.50
CA SER A 76 1.27 -13.88 4.66
C SER A 76 1.67 -13.98 6.14
N ASP A 77 1.07 -13.18 7.02
CA ASP A 77 1.30 -13.26 8.46
C ASP A 77 0.82 -14.59 9.04
N LEU A 78 -0.40 -15.02 8.70
CA LEU A 78 -0.98 -16.31 9.09
C LEU A 78 -0.12 -17.49 8.63
N GLN A 79 0.37 -17.48 7.38
CA GLN A 79 1.27 -18.51 6.86
C GLN A 79 2.62 -18.52 7.56
N SER A 80 3.20 -17.35 7.85
CA SER A 80 4.45 -17.24 8.58
C SER A 80 4.35 -17.83 9.99
N GLY A 81 3.22 -17.59 10.67
CA GLY A 81 2.89 -18.20 11.96
C GLY A 81 2.79 -19.72 11.87
N ALA A 82 2.04 -20.24 10.90
CA ALA A 82 1.87 -21.68 10.71
C ALA A 82 3.18 -22.43 10.38
N VAL A 83 4.03 -21.87 9.50
CA VAL A 83 5.25 -22.54 9.00
C VAL A 83 6.48 -22.35 9.89
N ALA A 84 6.58 -21.21 10.58
CA ALA A 84 7.76 -20.83 11.36
C ALA A 84 7.50 -20.59 12.86
N GLY A 85 6.23 -20.55 13.29
CA GLY A 85 5.85 -20.20 14.64
C GLY A 85 6.31 -18.79 14.99
N PHE A 86 6.68 -18.59 16.25
CA PHE A 86 7.17 -17.28 16.73
C PHE A 86 8.53 -16.83 16.14
N LYS A 87 9.21 -17.64 15.32
CA LYS A 87 10.61 -17.39 14.87
C LYS A 87 10.76 -16.21 13.89
N LEU A 88 9.70 -15.81 13.19
CA LEU A 88 9.73 -14.74 12.18
C LEU A 88 9.19 -13.39 12.67
N LEU A 89 8.76 -13.28 13.94
CA LEU A 89 8.23 -12.03 14.49
C LEU A 89 9.24 -10.86 14.44
N TRP A 90 10.54 -11.12 14.60
CA TRP A 90 11.58 -10.10 14.41
C TRP A 90 11.70 -9.63 12.95
N VAL A 91 11.37 -10.48 11.97
CA VAL A 91 11.33 -10.13 10.54
C VAL A 91 10.14 -9.21 10.29
N LEU A 92 8.96 -9.55 10.81
CA LEU A 92 7.77 -8.69 10.76
C LEU A 92 8.06 -7.30 11.37
N LEU A 93 8.64 -7.26 12.58
CA LEU A 93 9.04 -6.00 13.23
C LEU A 93 10.02 -5.20 12.36
N LEU A 94 11.07 -5.84 11.85
CA LEU A 94 12.07 -5.19 11.01
C LEU A 94 11.46 -4.67 9.69
N ALA A 95 10.59 -5.46 9.06
CA ALA A 95 9.86 -5.09 7.85
C ALA A 95 8.93 -3.90 8.11
N THR A 96 8.20 -3.86 9.23
CA THR A 96 7.38 -2.70 9.61
C THR A 96 8.24 -1.46 9.86
N VAL A 97 9.37 -1.59 10.56
CA VAL A 97 10.30 -0.48 10.79
C VAL A 97 10.83 0.04 9.46
N ILE A 98 11.30 -0.83 8.56
CA ILE A 98 11.74 -0.45 7.21
C ILE A 98 10.59 0.22 6.43
N GLY A 99 9.38 -0.34 6.49
CA GLY A 99 8.16 0.24 5.94
C GLY A 99 7.92 1.68 6.43
N LEU A 100 7.94 1.92 7.73
CA LEU A 100 7.83 3.26 8.34
C LEU A 100 8.91 4.22 7.83
N LEU A 101 10.16 3.76 7.66
CA LEU A 101 11.25 4.57 7.13
C LEU A 101 11.02 4.96 5.66
N LEU A 102 10.52 4.04 4.84
CA LEU A 102 10.18 4.26 3.43
C LEU A 102 8.94 5.16 3.27
N GLN A 103 7.92 4.94 4.09
CA GLN A 103 6.71 5.74 4.15
C GLN A 103 7.02 7.18 4.59
N ARG A 104 7.97 7.38 5.51
CA ARG A 104 8.50 8.70 5.85
C ARG A 104 9.14 9.40 4.64
N LEU A 105 9.85 8.68 3.76
CA LEU A 105 10.42 9.28 2.54
C LEU A 105 9.30 9.68 1.56
N ALA A 106 8.30 8.82 1.34
CA ALA A 106 7.14 9.10 0.50
C ALA A 106 6.33 10.32 1.00
N ALA A 107 6.03 10.38 2.30
CA ALA A 107 5.36 11.52 2.93
C ALA A 107 6.18 12.82 2.78
N ARG A 108 7.49 12.78 3.08
CA ARG A 108 8.37 13.96 2.95
C ARG A 108 8.41 14.51 1.52
N LEU A 109 8.40 13.64 0.51
CA LEU A 109 8.34 14.06 -0.89
C LEU A 109 7.05 14.87 -1.17
N GLY A 110 5.89 14.35 -0.74
CA GLY A 110 4.59 15.02 -0.91
C GLY A 110 4.47 16.35 -0.17
N VAL A 111 4.97 16.41 1.07
CA VAL A 111 4.95 17.63 1.90
C VAL A 111 5.84 18.72 1.30
N VAL A 112 7.10 18.39 0.98
CA VAL A 112 8.11 19.37 0.50
C VAL A 112 7.79 19.86 -0.90
N THR A 113 7.52 18.96 -1.85
CA THR A 113 7.32 19.34 -3.26
C THR A 113 5.91 19.85 -3.55
N GLY A 114 4.93 19.45 -2.74
CA GLY A 114 3.50 19.62 -3.05
C GLY A 114 2.99 18.70 -4.16
N LEU A 115 3.82 17.77 -4.63
CA LEU A 115 3.53 16.80 -5.67
C LEU A 115 3.63 15.39 -5.09
N HIS A 116 2.71 14.49 -5.46
CA HIS A 116 2.83 13.09 -5.11
C HIS A 116 3.82 12.38 -6.04
N LEU A 117 4.28 11.20 -5.63
CA LEU A 117 5.34 10.45 -6.29
C LEU A 117 5.09 10.28 -7.80
N ALA A 118 3.87 9.95 -8.22
CA ALA A 118 3.50 9.82 -9.64
C ALA A 118 3.62 11.13 -10.45
N GLU A 119 3.27 12.30 -9.88
CA GLU A 119 3.46 13.61 -10.53
C GLU A 119 4.96 13.91 -10.70
N VAL A 120 5.79 13.55 -9.71
CA VAL A 120 7.26 13.71 -9.78
C VAL A 120 7.86 12.77 -10.83
N CYS A 121 7.45 11.49 -10.84
CA CYS A 121 7.81 10.53 -11.89
C CYS A 121 7.46 11.06 -13.29
N HIS A 122 6.29 11.67 -13.46
CA HIS A 122 5.87 12.21 -14.75
C HIS A 122 6.75 13.35 -15.26
N ARG A 123 7.18 14.25 -14.37
CA ARG A 123 8.04 15.39 -14.69
C ARG A 123 9.49 15.00 -14.94
N GLN A 124 9.99 13.95 -14.27
CA GLN A 124 11.41 13.60 -14.28
C GLN A 124 11.76 12.43 -15.23
N TYR A 125 10.86 11.47 -15.45
CA TYR A 125 11.10 10.35 -16.35
C TYR A 125 10.56 10.60 -17.77
N ARG A 126 11.32 10.14 -18.77
CA ARG A 126 10.92 10.18 -20.18
C ARG A 126 9.71 9.25 -20.42
N THR A 127 8.96 9.52 -21.48
CA THR A 127 7.67 8.87 -21.81
C THR A 127 7.69 7.34 -21.73
N VAL A 128 8.74 6.67 -22.22
CA VAL A 128 8.79 5.19 -22.24
C VAL A 128 8.98 4.61 -20.82
N PRO A 129 10.04 4.93 -20.05
CA PRO A 129 10.13 4.54 -18.64
C PRO A 129 8.90 4.90 -17.81
N ARG A 130 8.31 6.09 -18.06
CA ARG A 130 7.11 6.56 -17.36
C ARG A 130 5.89 5.67 -17.60
N ILE A 131 5.64 5.24 -18.84
CA ILE A 131 4.49 4.38 -19.19
C ILE A 131 4.71 2.95 -18.66
N ILE A 132 5.94 2.42 -18.74
CA ILE A 132 6.27 1.11 -18.16
C ILE A 132 6.06 1.15 -16.64
N LEU A 133 6.52 2.23 -15.97
CA LEU A 133 6.37 2.40 -14.53
C LEU A 133 4.88 2.53 -14.12
N TRP A 134 4.08 3.26 -14.89
CA TRP A 134 2.64 3.32 -14.69
C TRP A 134 1.98 1.94 -14.81
N LEU A 135 2.27 1.19 -15.87
CA LEU A 135 1.70 -0.14 -16.10
C LEU A 135 2.01 -1.10 -14.94
N MET A 136 3.25 -1.06 -14.44
CA MET A 136 3.72 -1.86 -13.31
C MET A 136 2.97 -1.52 -12.00
N VAL A 137 2.78 -0.23 -11.70
CA VAL A 137 2.05 0.18 -10.50
C VAL A 137 0.54 -0.08 -10.63
N GLU A 138 -0.04 0.09 -11.82
CA GLU A 138 -1.45 -0.25 -12.08
C GLU A 138 -1.70 -1.77 -11.96
N LEU A 139 -0.75 -2.60 -12.41
CA LEU A 139 -0.78 -4.06 -12.20
C LEU A 139 -0.72 -4.42 -10.71
N ALA A 140 0.12 -3.71 -9.92
CA ALA A 140 0.18 -3.89 -8.47
C ALA A 140 -1.14 -3.51 -7.77
N ILE A 141 -1.86 -2.51 -8.28
CA ILE A 141 -3.16 -2.10 -7.72
C ILE A 141 -4.23 -3.13 -8.07
N ILE A 142 -4.29 -3.60 -9.33
CA ILE A 142 -5.20 -4.69 -9.74
C ILE A 142 -4.91 -5.97 -8.96
N GLY A 143 -3.65 -6.25 -8.65
CA GLY A 143 -3.29 -7.40 -7.82
C GLY A 143 -3.89 -7.31 -6.40
N SER A 144 -3.80 -6.16 -5.75
CA SER A 144 -4.29 -5.96 -4.38
C SER A 144 -5.83 -5.96 -4.35
N ASP A 145 -6.45 -5.37 -5.37
CA ASP A 145 -7.88 -5.44 -5.68
C ASP A 145 -8.37 -6.91 -5.74
N MET A 146 -7.63 -7.79 -6.43
CA MET A 146 -7.93 -9.23 -6.46
C MET A 146 -7.82 -9.90 -5.09
N GLN A 147 -6.76 -9.68 -4.32
CA GLN A 147 -6.58 -10.27 -2.97
C GLN A 147 -7.72 -9.88 -2.02
N GLU A 148 -8.18 -8.65 -2.14
CA GLU A 148 -9.24 -8.08 -1.32
C GLU A 148 -10.65 -8.58 -1.71
N VAL A 149 -10.91 -8.79 -3.01
CA VAL A 149 -12.11 -9.50 -3.49
C VAL A 149 -12.11 -10.95 -3.00
N ILE A 150 -10.96 -11.65 -3.03
CA ILE A 150 -10.82 -13.02 -2.50
C ILE A 150 -11.15 -13.04 -0.99
N GLY A 151 -10.47 -12.20 -0.20
CA GLY A 151 -10.67 -12.13 1.25
C GLY A 151 -12.12 -11.81 1.64
N SER A 152 -12.73 -10.82 0.98
CA SER A 152 -14.13 -10.46 1.22
C SER A 152 -15.11 -11.59 0.84
N ALA A 153 -14.87 -12.29 -0.27
CA ALA A 153 -15.70 -13.43 -0.68
C ALA A 153 -15.56 -14.63 0.28
N ILE A 154 -14.35 -14.92 0.76
CA ILE A 154 -14.08 -15.94 1.79
C ILE A 154 -14.80 -15.57 3.10
N ALA A 155 -14.72 -14.31 3.54
CA ALA A 155 -15.41 -13.84 4.74
C ALA A 155 -16.94 -14.02 4.63
N ILE A 156 -17.54 -13.65 3.50
CA ILE A 156 -18.98 -13.84 3.24
C ILE A 156 -19.36 -15.33 3.24
N ASN A 157 -18.53 -16.21 2.68
CA ASN A 157 -18.74 -17.65 2.69
C ASN A 157 -18.72 -18.23 4.12
N LEU A 158 -17.72 -17.84 4.94
CA LEU A 158 -17.62 -18.23 6.35
C LEU A 158 -18.80 -17.70 7.18
N LEU A 159 -19.15 -16.41 7.06
CA LEU A 159 -20.29 -15.80 7.76
C LEU A 159 -21.63 -16.46 7.43
N SER A 160 -21.79 -16.92 6.18
CA SER A 160 -23.00 -17.60 5.72
C SER A 160 -23.04 -19.11 6.02
N VAL A 161 -21.99 -19.66 6.65
CA VAL A 161 -21.82 -21.11 6.89
C VAL A 161 -21.94 -21.90 5.58
N GLY A 162 -21.25 -21.43 4.54
CA GLY A 162 -21.25 -22.04 3.21
C GLY A 162 -22.53 -21.86 2.38
N LYS A 163 -23.57 -21.19 2.90
CA LYS A 163 -24.83 -20.94 2.14
C LYS A 163 -24.63 -20.03 0.93
N ILE A 164 -23.69 -19.08 1.02
CA ILE A 164 -23.29 -18.24 -0.10
C ILE A 164 -22.00 -18.84 -0.68
N PRO A 165 -22.00 -19.40 -1.91
CA PRO A 165 -20.80 -19.93 -2.53
C PRO A 165 -19.81 -18.79 -2.85
N LEU A 166 -18.52 -19.12 -3.04
CA LEU A 166 -17.47 -18.11 -3.24
C LEU A 166 -17.73 -17.21 -4.45
N TRP A 167 -18.19 -17.74 -5.58
CA TRP A 167 -18.61 -16.91 -6.73
C TRP A 167 -19.74 -15.94 -6.38
N GLY A 168 -20.64 -16.31 -5.47
CA GLY A 168 -21.69 -15.44 -4.94
C GLY A 168 -21.11 -14.33 -4.06
N GLY A 169 -20.12 -14.66 -3.22
CA GLY A 169 -19.34 -13.67 -2.46
C GLY A 169 -18.64 -12.66 -3.37
N VAL A 170 -17.97 -13.13 -4.43
CA VAL A 170 -17.30 -12.30 -5.45
C VAL A 170 -18.28 -11.41 -6.23
N LEU A 171 -19.55 -11.81 -6.41
CA LEU A 171 -20.57 -10.93 -6.97
C LEU A 171 -21.10 -9.90 -5.95
N ILE A 172 -21.12 -10.25 -4.66
CA ILE A 172 -21.54 -9.33 -3.59
C ILE A 172 -20.51 -8.21 -3.39
N THR A 173 -19.21 -8.44 -3.60
CA THR A 173 -18.20 -7.35 -3.57
C THR A 173 -18.45 -6.28 -4.64
N ILE A 174 -19.15 -6.57 -5.75
CA ILE A 174 -19.57 -5.51 -6.67
C ILE A 174 -20.43 -4.44 -5.95
N ALA A 175 -21.17 -4.82 -4.91
CA ALA A 175 -21.93 -3.88 -4.08
C ALA A 175 -21.05 -2.95 -3.22
N ASP A 176 -19.87 -3.40 -2.76
CA ASP A 176 -18.97 -2.55 -1.96
C ASP A 176 -18.46 -1.35 -2.76
N THR A 177 -18.24 -1.53 -4.07
CA THR A 177 -17.82 -0.45 -4.97
C THR A 177 -18.82 0.71 -4.96
N PHE A 178 -20.13 0.39 -4.93
CA PHE A 178 -21.21 1.38 -4.82
C PHE A 178 -21.28 2.01 -3.43
N VAL A 179 -21.02 1.24 -2.36
CA VAL A 179 -20.93 1.76 -0.98
C VAL A 179 -19.77 2.76 -0.86
N PHE A 180 -18.58 2.42 -1.38
CA PHE A 180 -17.43 3.32 -1.42
C PHE A 180 -17.73 4.61 -2.20
N LEU A 181 -18.27 4.50 -3.41
CA LEU A 181 -18.65 5.65 -4.24
C LEU A 181 -19.70 6.56 -3.56
N PHE A 182 -20.56 6.00 -2.72
CA PHE A 182 -21.47 6.77 -1.88
C PHE A 182 -20.75 7.46 -0.71
N LEU A 183 -19.84 6.76 -0.04
CA LEU A 183 -19.05 7.29 1.10
C LEU A 183 -18.08 8.41 0.70
N ASP A 184 -17.43 8.32 -0.46
CA ASP A 184 -16.50 9.34 -0.98
C ASP A 184 -17.18 10.73 -1.14
N LYS A 185 -18.51 10.75 -1.34
CA LYS A 185 -19.32 11.99 -1.40
C LYS A 185 -19.44 12.73 -0.05
N TYR A 186 -19.18 12.07 1.09
CA TYR A 186 -19.38 12.64 2.42
C TYR A 186 -18.18 13.43 2.98
N GLY A 187 -17.05 13.44 2.26
CA GLY A 187 -15.88 14.27 2.55
C GLY A 187 -14.85 13.64 3.48
N LEU A 188 -13.59 14.07 3.31
CA LEU A 188 -12.39 13.38 3.81
C LEU A 188 -12.41 13.08 5.32
N ARG A 189 -12.79 14.03 6.18
CA ARG A 189 -12.83 13.82 7.66
C ARG A 189 -13.77 12.70 8.09
N LYS A 190 -14.86 12.45 7.37
CA LYS A 190 -15.82 11.37 7.69
C LYS A 190 -15.30 10.02 7.19
N LEU A 191 -14.65 10.02 6.03
CA LEU A 191 -13.97 8.87 5.46
C LEU A 191 -12.79 8.42 6.36
N GLU A 192 -11.97 9.36 6.85
CA GLU A 192 -10.93 9.11 7.86
C GLU A 192 -11.49 8.48 9.14
N ALA A 193 -12.65 8.94 9.62
CA ALA A 193 -13.33 8.33 10.78
C ALA A 193 -13.88 6.92 10.48
N PHE A 194 -14.40 6.67 9.28
CA PHE A 194 -14.87 5.34 8.86
C PHE A 194 -13.71 4.34 8.77
N PHE A 195 -12.56 4.75 8.25
CA PHE A 195 -11.34 3.95 8.26
C PHE A 195 -10.84 3.65 9.68
N GLY A 196 -10.85 4.64 10.58
CA GLY A 196 -10.54 4.42 12.00
C GLY A 196 -11.49 3.41 12.67
N PHE A 197 -12.76 3.39 12.27
CA PHE A 197 -13.74 2.39 12.71
C PHE A 197 -13.42 0.97 12.19
N LEU A 198 -13.06 0.82 10.91
CA LEU A 198 -12.65 -0.48 10.35
C LEU A 198 -11.37 -1.02 11.02
N ILE A 199 -10.36 -0.17 11.24
CA ILE A 199 -9.14 -0.55 11.99
C ILE A 199 -9.50 -0.95 13.43
N THR A 200 -10.44 -0.26 14.07
CA THR A 200 -10.91 -0.62 15.42
C THR A 200 -11.61 -1.98 15.43
N ILE A 201 -12.41 -2.31 14.40
CA ILE A 201 -12.99 -3.66 14.26
C ILE A 201 -11.87 -4.69 14.19
N MET A 202 -10.90 -4.54 13.28
CA MET A 202 -9.79 -5.49 13.12
C MET A 202 -8.99 -5.66 14.43
N ALA A 203 -8.69 -4.58 15.13
CA ALA A 203 -8.00 -4.62 16.42
C ALA A 203 -8.80 -5.38 17.50
N LEU A 204 -10.12 -5.23 17.52
CA LEU A 204 -11.00 -5.93 18.46
C LEU A 204 -11.20 -7.41 18.08
N THR A 205 -11.37 -7.74 16.80
CA THR A 205 -11.57 -9.12 16.35
C THR A 205 -10.30 -9.94 16.52
N PHE A 206 -9.17 -9.50 15.97
CA PHE A 206 -7.91 -10.24 16.07
C PHE A 206 -7.32 -10.18 17.49
N GLY A 207 -7.59 -9.12 18.24
CA GLY A 207 -7.29 -9.04 19.67
C GLY A 207 -8.11 -10.02 20.53
N TYR A 208 -9.39 -10.26 20.18
CA TYR A 208 -10.21 -11.28 20.83
C TYR A 208 -9.68 -12.69 20.56
N GLU A 209 -9.32 -13.01 19.31
CA GLU A 209 -8.68 -14.29 18.97
C GLU A 209 -7.41 -14.50 19.79
N TYR A 210 -6.53 -13.49 19.83
CA TYR A 210 -5.28 -13.55 20.60
C TYR A 210 -5.50 -13.83 22.09
N VAL A 211 -6.50 -13.19 22.73
CA VAL A 211 -6.84 -13.41 24.15
C VAL A 211 -7.52 -14.77 24.37
N THR A 212 -8.21 -15.30 23.37
CA THR A 212 -8.89 -16.61 23.42
C THR A 212 -7.90 -17.76 23.26
N VAL A 213 -6.99 -17.66 22.30
CA VAL A 213 -5.95 -18.67 22.02
C VAL A 213 -4.86 -18.70 23.10
N ARG A 214 -4.55 -17.56 23.73
CA ARG A 214 -3.55 -17.42 24.81
C ARG A 214 -2.14 -17.94 24.44
N PRO A 215 -1.53 -17.45 23.35
CA PRO A 215 -0.19 -17.87 22.92
C PRO A 215 0.88 -17.57 23.99
N ASP A 216 1.96 -18.35 24.01
CA ASP A 216 3.05 -18.18 24.98
C ASP A 216 3.77 -16.83 24.82
N GLN A 217 3.45 -15.90 25.73
CA GLN A 217 4.00 -14.55 25.80
C GLN A 217 5.54 -14.53 25.88
N LYS A 218 6.16 -15.55 26.49
CA LYS A 218 7.62 -15.65 26.60
C LYS A 218 8.26 -16.01 25.27
N GLN A 219 7.62 -16.89 24.49
CA GLN A 219 8.08 -17.26 23.15
C GLN A 219 7.85 -16.12 22.16
N LEU A 220 6.70 -15.44 22.24
CA LEU A 220 6.39 -14.26 21.45
C LEU A 220 7.41 -13.14 21.67
N LEU A 221 7.65 -12.72 22.93
CA LEU A 221 8.63 -11.67 23.23
C LEU A 221 10.05 -12.05 22.82
N ARG A 222 10.42 -13.34 22.95
CA ARG A 222 11.72 -13.82 22.46
C ARG A 222 11.80 -13.76 20.93
N GLY A 223 10.79 -14.26 20.23
CA GLY A 223 10.73 -14.27 18.76
C GLY A 223 10.70 -12.88 18.14
N LEU A 224 10.16 -11.90 18.87
CA LEU A 224 10.10 -10.50 18.47
C LEU A 224 11.44 -9.75 18.59
N PHE A 225 12.17 -9.94 19.69
CA PHE A 225 13.39 -9.17 19.98
C PHE A 225 14.71 -9.93 19.74
N VAL A 226 14.68 -11.25 19.61
CA VAL A 226 15.87 -12.08 19.41
C VAL A 226 15.88 -12.62 17.97
N PRO A 227 16.77 -12.14 17.09
CA PRO A 227 16.91 -12.63 15.72
C PRO A 227 17.61 -14.00 15.70
N GLU A 228 16.88 -15.05 16.08
CA GLU A 228 17.40 -16.42 16.23
C GLU A 228 16.50 -17.43 15.50
N CYS A 229 16.90 -17.83 14.29
CA CYS A 229 16.18 -18.81 13.46
C CYS A 229 16.78 -20.22 13.60
N ARG A 230 16.66 -20.86 14.78
CA ARG A 230 17.16 -22.23 14.98
C ARG A 230 16.36 -23.24 14.14
N GLY A 231 17.08 -23.98 13.30
CA GLY A 231 16.52 -25.03 12.45
C GLY A 231 15.61 -24.53 11.33
N CYS A 232 15.85 -23.32 10.82
CA CYS A 232 15.13 -22.77 9.68
C CYS A 232 15.70 -23.33 8.37
N GLY A 233 14.85 -23.94 7.55
CA GLY A 233 15.16 -24.41 6.19
C GLY A 233 14.67 -23.43 5.13
N THR A 234 14.52 -23.91 3.89
CA THR A 234 13.99 -23.10 2.78
C THR A 234 12.57 -22.57 3.02
N PRO A 235 11.59 -23.31 3.58
CA PRO A 235 10.22 -22.78 3.71
C PRO A 235 10.14 -21.61 4.69
N GLN A 236 10.91 -21.63 5.78
CA GLN A 236 10.94 -20.50 6.73
C GLN A 236 11.64 -19.27 6.12
N LEU A 237 12.59 -19.45 5.20
CA LEU A 237 13.23 -18.34 4.51
C LEU A 237 12.31 -17.73 3.44
N GLU A 238 11.59 -18.57 2.70
CA GLU A 238 10.57 -18.14 1.74
C GLU A 238 9.44 -17.35 2.44
N GLN A 239 8.98 -17.81 3.60
CA GLN A 239 8.01 -17.08 4.42
C GLN A 239 8.59 -15.76 5.00
N ALA A 240 9.86 -15.73 5.42
CA ALA A 240 10.52 -14.49 5.83
C ALA A 240 10.61 -13.45 4.69
N VAL A 241 10.81 -13.93 3.45
CA VAL A 241 10.77 -13.12 2.22
C VAL A 241 9.34 -12.64 1.94
N GLY A 242 8.34 -13.51 2.08
CA GLY A 242 6.91 -13.20 1.94
C GLY A 242 6.49 -12.04 2.84
N ILE A 243 6.82 -12.10 4.14
CA ILE A 243 6.54 -11.02 5.10
C ILE A 243 7.10 -9.68 4.63
N VAL A 244 8.36 -9.63 4.17
CA VAL A 244 8.96 -8.37 3.68
C VAL A 244 8.25 -7.85 2.43
N GLY A 245 7.82 -8.75 1.53
CA GLY A 245 7.06 -8.42 0.33
C GLY A 245 5.66 -7.86 0.64
N ALA A 246 4.93 -8.52 1.54
CA ALA A 246 3.55 -8.17 1.91
C ALA A 246 3.48 -6.92 2.81
N VAL A 247 4.45 -6.73 3.71
CA VAL A 247 4.51 -5.55 4.59
C VAL A 247 4.90 -4.27 3.83
N ILE A 248 5.64 -4.36 2.72
CA ILE A 248 6.07 -3.18 1.96
C ILE A 248 5.29 -3.12 0.64
N MET A 249 4.02 -2.68 0.68
CA MET A 249 3.24 -2.54 -0.57
C MET A 249 3.67 -1.32 -1.41
N PRO A 250 4.05 -1.51 -2.69
CA PRO A 250 4.62 -0.44 -3.52
C PRO A 250 3.62 0.68 -3.83
N HIS A 251 2.36 0.32 -4.12
CA HIS A 251 1.31 1.29 -4.43
C HIS A 251 1.00 2.19 -3.22
N ASN A 252 1.18 1.70 -2.00
CA ASN A 252 0.94 2.45 -0.77
C ASN A 252 1.92 3.65 -0.61
N MET A 253 3.13 3.55 -1.16
CA MET A 253 4.08 4.68 -1.19
C MET A 253 3.57 5.82 -2.09
N TYR A 254 2.91 5.49 -3.22
CA TYR A 254 2.25 6.48 -4.07
C TYR A 254 1.07 7.11 -3.34
N LEU A 255 0.20 6.29 -2.73
CA LEU A 255 -0.96 6.73 -1.95
C LEU A 255 -0.57 7.69 -0.82
N HIS A 256 0.36 7.32 0.06
CA HIS A 256 0.75 8.15 1.19
C HIS A 256 1.35 9.50 0.76
N SER A 257 2.18 9.51 -0.31
CA SER A 257 2.72 10.76 -0.89
C SER A 257 1.63 11.70 -1.44
N ALA A 258 0.44 11.18 -1.75
CA ALA A 258 -0.72 11.97 -2.17
C ALA A 258 -1.60 12.37 -0.99
N LEU A 259 -1.85 11.48 -0.02
CA LEU A 259 -2.69 11.76 1.14
C LEU A 259 -2.17 12.92 1.99
N VAL A 260 -0.85 13.12 2.10
CA VAL A 260 -0.27 14.28 2.79
C VAL A 260 -0.62 15.63 2.14
N LYS A 261 -1.01 15.66 0.85
CA LYS A 261 -1.48 16.90 0.16
C LYS A 261 -2.84 17.39 0.66
N SER A 262 -3.58 16.55 1.42
CA SER A 262 -4.89 16.89 2.00
C SER A 262 -4.87 18.01 3.07
N ARG A 263 -3.71 18.22 3.71
CA ARG A 263 -3.52 19.24 4.76
C ARG A 263 -2.90 20.50 4.15
N GLN A 264 -3.39 21.66 4.53
CA GLN A 264 -2.83 22.94 4.04
C GLN A 264 -1.48 23.20 4.71
N VAL A 265 -0.39 23.26 3.94
CA VAL A 265 0.97 23.57 4.45
C VAL A 265 1.58 24.67 3.59
N ASN A 266 2.03 25.77 4.20
CA ASN A 266 2.72 26.83 3.47
C ASN A 266 4.16 26.42 3.12
N ARG A 267 4.40 26.13 1.84
CA ARG A 267 5.72 25.66 1.37
C ARG A 267 6.77 26.77 1.25
N SER A 268 6.35 28.03 1.26
CA SER A 268 7.27 29.18 1.32
C SER A 268 7.92 29.34 2.70
N ASN A 269 7.34 28.74 3.75
CA ASN A 269 7.88 28.79 5.11
C ASN A 269 8.58 27.46 5.48
N PRO A 270 9.91 27.40 5.53
CA PRO A 270 10.62 26.15 5.85
C PRO A 270 10.37 25.64 7.28
N ARG A 271 9.82 26.48 8.18
CA ARG A 271 9.43 26.04 9.53
C ARG A 271 8.16 25.20 9.49
N GLU A 272 7.13 25.64 8.78
CA GLU A 272 5.88 24.88 8.61
C GLU A 272 6.11 23.56 7.88
N VAL A 273 6.95 23.55 6.84
CA VAL A 273 7.35 22.31 6.15
C VAL A 273 8.07 21.34 7.10
N ARG A 274 8.90 21.85 8.02
CA ARG A 274 9.58 21.02 9.04
C ARG A 274 8.59 20.48 10.08
N ASP A 275 7.65 21.30 10.53
CA ASP A 275 6.63 20.89 11.49
C ASP A 275 5.64 19.88 10.89
N ALA A 276 5.16 20.10 9.67
CA ALA A 276 4.32 19.13 8.96
C ALA A 276 5.03 17.77 8.82
N ASN A 277 6.31 17.77 8.42
CA ASN A 277 7.12 16.55 8.37
C ASN A 277 7.31 15.87 9.74
N LYS A 278 7.28 16.63 10.85
CA LYS A 278 7.33 16.08 12.22
C LYS A 278 5.99 15.44 12.61
N TYR A 279 4.87 16.13 12.35
CA TYR A 279 3.53 15.62 12.70
C TYR A 279 3.13 14.41 11.86
N PHE A 280 3.33 14.43 10.53
CA PHE A 280 3.06 13.26 9.67
C PHE A 280 3.94 12.06 10.03
N PHE A 281 5.20 12.26 10.45
CA PHE A 281 6.04 11.17 10.94
C PHE A 281 5.50 10.61 12.26
N ALA A 282 5.17 11.46 13.23
CA ALA A 282 4.62 11.02 14.51
C ALA A 282 3.29 10.26 14.35
N GLU A 283 2.41 10.75 13.48
CA GLU A 283 1.16 10.09 13.11
C GLU A 283 1.43 8.71 12.45
N SER A 284 2.30 8.67 11.44
CA SER A 284 2.67 7.42 10.75
C SER A 284 3.27 6.38 11.70
N CYS A 285 4.07 6.80 12.67
CA CYS A 285 4.58 5.92 13.73
C CYS A 285 3.46 5.31 14.56
N ILE A 286 2.45 6.11 14.97
CA ILE A 286 1.32 5.63 15.77
C ILE A 286 0.46 4.66 14.94
N ALA A 287 0.13 5.04 13.71
CA ALA A 287 -0.70 4.24 12.82
C ALA A 287 -0.05 2.88 12.49
N LEU A 288 1.22 2.86 12.09
CA LEU A 288 1.94 1.61 11.81
C LEU A 288 2.24 0.79 13.08
N PHE A 289 2.36 1.42 14.25
CA PHE A 289 2.44 0.68 15.51
C PHE A 289 1.12 -0.05 15.83
N VAL A 290 -0.03 0.59 15.59
CA VAL A 290 -1.33 -0.07 15.73
C VAL A 290 -1.47 -1.23 14.74
N SER A 291 -1.13 -1.04 13.46
CA SER A 291 -1.14 -2.15 12.49
C SER A 291 -0.20 -3.27 12.93
N PHE A 292 1.04 -2.96 13.29
CA PHE A 292 2.00 -3.96 13.78
C PHE A 292 1.50 -4.81 14.95
N ILE A 293 0.79 -4.22 15.92
CA ILE A 293 0.19 -4.98 17.02
C ILE A 293 -0.87 -5.97 16.50
N ILE A 294 -1.66 -5.59 15.50
CA ILE A 294 -2.65 -6.46 14.87
C ILE A 294 -1.97 -7.61 14.11
N ASN A 295 -0.94 -7.31 13.32
CA ASN A 295 -0.12 -8.32 12.63
C ASN A 295 0.49 -9.33 13.63
N VAL A 296 1.04 -8.85 14.76
CA VAL A 296 1.53 -9.71 15.85
C VAL A 296 0.42 -10.58 16.43
N PHE A 297 -0.81 -10.08 16.59
CA PHE A 297 -1.95 -10.90 17.03
C PHE A 297 -2.24 -12.03 16.04
N VAL A 298 -2.31 -11.74 14.74
CA VAL A 298 -2.53 -12.74 13.68
C VAL A 298 -1.42 -13.79 13.70
N VAL A 299 -0.15 -13.40 13.53
CA VAL A 299 0.99 -14.35 13.51
C VAL A 299 0.99 -15.23 14.76
N SER A 300 0.72 -14.66 15.94
CA SER A 300 0.76 -15.40 17.22
C SER A 300 -0.39 -16.39 17.39
N VAL A 301 -1.59 -16.04 16.91
CA VAL A 301 -2.77 -16.93 16.92
C VAL A 301 -2.52 -18.15 16.03
N PHE A 302 -2.04 -17.94 14.80
CA PHE A 302 -1.78 -19.04 13.87
C PHE A 302 -0.51 -19.83 14.24
N ALA A 303 0.50 -19.20 14.84
CA ALA A 303 1.63 -19.90 15.43
C ALA A 303 1.21 -20.90 16.51
N GLU A 304 0.32 -20.54 17.43
CA GLU A 304 -0.14 -21.47 18.48
C GLU A 304 -1.11 -22.54 17.94
N ALA A 305 -1.99 -22.17 17.01
CA ALA A 305 -3.02 -23.07 16.48
C ALA A 305 -2.51 -24.08 15.42
N PHE A 306 -1.51 -23.72 14.60
CA PHE A 306 -1.08 -24.53 13.45
C PHE A 306 0.36 -25.06 13.54
N TYR A 307 1.27 -24.43 14.32
CA TYR A 307 2.69 -24.79 14.25
C TYR A 307 2.95 -26.25 14.70
N GLY A 308 3.45 -27.06 13.77
CA GLY A 308 3.74 -28.47 14.02
C GLY A 308 2.51 -29.41 14.04
N LYS A 309 1.36 -28.97 13.50
CA LYS A 309 0.16 -29.80 13.30
C LYS A 309 0.12 -30.43 11.90
N THR A 310 -0.44 -31.63 11.80
CA THR A 310 -0.76 -32.31 10.53
C THR A 310 -2.24 -32.19 10.18
N ASN A 311 -2.61 -32.49 8.93
CA ASN A 311 -4.02 -32.50 8.51
C ASN A 311 -4.85 -33.50 9.34
N ALA A 312 -4.28 -34.66 9.67
CA ALA A 312 -4.92 -35.68 10.51
C ALA A 312 -5.26 -35.15 11.92
N ASP A 313 -4.34 -34.44 12.59
CA ASP A 313 -4.56 -33.87 13.92
C ASP A 313 -5.73 -32.86 13.92
N VAL A 314 -5.77 -32.02 12.88
CA VAL A 314 -6.81 -30.99 12.72
C VAL A 314 -8.16 -31.62 12.35
N HIS A 315 -8.15 -32.63 11.48
CA HIS A 315 -9.34 -33.38 11.10
C HIS A 315 -10.00 -34.04 12.31
N GLU A 316 -9.23 -34.69 13.19
CA GLU A 316 -9.76 -35.33 14.40
C GLU A 316 -10.45 -34.31 15.32
N VAL A 317 -9.83 -33.15 15.56
CA VAL A 317 -10.42 -32.07 16.37
C VAL A 317 -11.70 -31.52 15.71
N CYS A 318 -11.68 -31.25 14.40
CA CYS A 318 -12.85 -30.75 13.67
C CYS A 318 -14.01 -31.75 13.61
N ALA A 319 -13.72 -33.05 13.52
CA ALA A 319 -14.71 -34.12 13.52
C ALA A 319 -15.35 -34.28 14.92
N ASN A 320 -14.54 -34.29 15.98
CA ASN A 320 -15.02 -34.29 17.37
C ASN A 320 -15.86 -33.04 17.71
N ALA A 321 -15.53 -31.89 17.13
CA ALA A 321 -16.32 -30.66 17.24
C ALA A 321 -17.63 -30.68 16.43
N SER A 322 -17.93 -31.74 15.67
CA SER A 322 -19.07 -31.85 14.74
C SER A 322 -19.15 -30.71 13.70
N SER A 323 -18.01 -30.14 13.32
CA SER A 323 -17.96 -28.99 12.42
C SER A 323 -18.27 -29.38 10.97
N ALA A 324 -19.02 -28.54 10.26
CA ALA A 324 -19.29 -28.71 8.83
C ALA A 324 -18.01 -28.61 7.95
N HIS A 325 -16.91 -28.10 8.51
CA HIS A 325 -15.64 -27.90 7.84
C HIS A 325 -14.64 -29.04 8.08
N ALA A 326 -14.99 -30.11 8.81
CA ALA A 326 -14.09 -31.26 9.02
C ALA A 326 -13.64 -31.92 7.69
N ALA A 327 -14.50 -31.91 6.67
CA ALA A 327 -14.21 -32.43 5.33
C ALA A 327 -13.17 -31.59 4.54
N LEU A 328 -12.79 -30.40 5.03
CA LEU A 328 -11.78 -29.54 4.41
C LEU A 328 -10.34 -30.06 4.63
N PHE A 329 -10.13 -30.88 5.65
CA PHE A 329 -8.83 -31.40 6.04
C PHE A 329 -8.76 -32.90 5.70
N PRO A 330 -7.97 -33.31 4.68
CA PRO A 330 -7.75 -34.73 4.38
C PRO A 330 -7.11 -35.46 5.56
N SER A 331 -7.40 -36.74 5.75
CA SER A 331 -6.81 -37.56 6.82
C SER A 331 -5.35 -37.99 6.55
N ASP A 332 -4.55 -37.10 5.97
CA ASP A 332 -3.17 -37.35 5.57
C ASP A 332 -2.16 -36.79 6.59
N ASN A 333 -0.98 -37.42 6.68
CA ASN A 333 0.13 -36.97 7.52
C ASN A 333 0.97 -35.84 6.85
N ALA A 334 0.43 -35.15 5.86
CA ALA A 334 1.06 -34.00 5.23
C ALA A 334 1.04 -32.78 6.17
N THR A 335 1.99 -31.86 5.95
CA THR A 335 1.99 -30.53 6.57
C THR A 335 0.79 -29.74 6.04
N LEU A 336 0.04 -29.11 6.95
CA LEU A 336 -1.16 -28.35 6.61
C LEU A 336 -0.79 -27.05 5.88
N GLU A 337 -1.20 -26.93 4.62
CA GLU A 337 -1.23 -25.66 3.90
C GLU A 337 -2.33 -24.77 4.49
N VAL A 338 -2.00 -23.51 4.76
CA VAL A 338 -2.88 -22.58 5.49
C VAL A 338 -3.17 -21.35 4.65
N ASP A 339 -4.45 -21.02 4.56
CA ASP A 339 -5.01 -19.85 3.91
C ASP A 339 -6.06 -19.20 4.82
N ILE A 340 -6.63 -18.05 4.43
CA ILE A 340 -7.65 -17.34 5.23
C ILE A 340 -8.88 -18.21 5.55
N TYR A 341 -9.26 -19.13 4.66
CA TYR A 341 -10.45 -19.97 4.79
C TYR A 341 -10.21 -21.15 5.74
N LYS A 342 -9.13 -21.92 5.51
CA LYS A 342 -8.63 -22.98 6.40
C LYS A 342 -8.32 -22.41 7.79
N GLY A 343 -7.74 -21.21 7.87
CA GLY A 343 -7.51 -20.47 9.11
C GLY A 343 -8.78 -20.27 9.94
N GLY A 344 -9.83 -19.70 9.34
CA GLY A 344 -11.12 -19.51 10.01
C GLY A 344 -11.81 -20.80 10.42
N ALA A 345 -11.70 -21.85 9.59
CA ALA A 345 -12.24 -23.17 9.89
C ALA A 345 -11.57 -23.82 11.13
N VAL A 346 -10.23 -23.79 11.22
CA VAL A 346 -9.50 -24.34 12.38
C VAL A 346 -9.81 -23.56 13.66
N LEU A 347 -9.86 -22.22 13.61
CA LEU A 347 -10.28 -21.41 14.76
C LEU A 347 -11.68 -21.81 15.24
N GLY A 348 -12.61 -22.05 14.31
CA GLY A 348 -13.94 -22.59 14.58
C GLY A 348 -13.93 -23.97 15.26
N CYS A 349 -13.04 -24.88 14.84
CA CYS A 349 -12.93 -26.21 15.43
C CYS A 349 -12.30 -26.22 16.82
N TYR A 350 -11.23 -25.44 17.03
CA TYR A 350 -10.44 -25.45 18.28
C TYR A 350 -11.03 -24.54 19.37
N PHE A 351 -11.54 -23.36 19.00
CA PHE A 351 -11.99 -22.33 19.94
C PHE A 351 -13.50 -22.06 19.86
N GLY A 352 -14.21 -22.79 18.99
CA GLY A 352 -15.66 -22.76 18.84
C GLY A 352 -16.16 -21.77 17.78
N PRO A 353 -17.46 -21.84 17.42
CA PRO A 353 -18.02 -21.11 16.28
C PRO A 353 -17.92 -19.59 16.40
N ALA A 354 -17.83 -19.05 17.62
CA ALA A 354 -17.63 -17.62 17.84
C ALA A 354 -16.32 -17.11 17.22
N ALA A 355 -15.24 -17.87 17.33
CA ALA A 355 -13.93 -17.52 16.78
C ALA A 355 -13.95 -17.44 15.24
N LEU A 356 -14.61 -18.40 14.58
CA LEU A 356 -14.82 -18.40 13.13
C LEU A 356 -15.57 -17.15 12.65
N TYR A 357 -16.65 -16.76 13.33
CA TYR A 357 -17.40 -15.55 12.96
C TYR A 357 -16.61 -14.26 13.23
N ILE A 358 -15.87 -14.19 14.34
CA ILE A 358 -15.05 -13.02 14.70
C ILE A 358 -13.89 -12.85 13.71
N TRP A 359 -13.21 -13.94 13.33
CA TRP A 359 -12.24 -13.99 12.24
C TRP A 359 -12.84 -13.46 10.93
N ALA A 360 -14.00 -13.99 10.51
CA ALA A 360 -14.63 -13.58 9.26
C ALA A 360 -15.08 -12.11 9.26
N ILE A 361 -15.53 -11.54 10.39
CA ILE A 361 -15.81 -10.10 10.52
C ILE A 361 -14.52 -9.28 10.37
N GLY A 362 -13.41 -9.73 10.96
CA GLY A 362 -12.10 -9.08 10.84
C GLY A 362 -11.60 -9.05 9.40
N ILE A 363 -11.66 -10.18 8.69
CA ILE A 363 -11.29 -10.29 7.27
C ILE A 363 -12.20 -9.45 6.37
N LEU A 364 -13.52 -9.39 6.66
CA LEU A 364 -14.42 -8.51 5.91
C LEU A 364 -14.06 -7.03 6.11
N ALA A 365 -13.73 -6.62 7.34
CA ALA A 365 -13.29 -5.25 7.61
C ALA A 365 -11.96 -4.93 6.91
N ALA A 366 -11.01 -5.88 6.88
CA ALA A 366 -9.76 -5.78 6.14
C ALA A 366 -10.01 -5.56 4.64
N GLY A 367 -10.81 -6.42 4.01
CA GLY A 367 -11.15 -6.31 2.60
C GLY A 367 -11.82 -4.98 2.26
N GLN A 368 -12.91 -4.63 2.96
CA GLN A 368 -13.61 -3.36 2.73
C GLN A 368 -12.72 -2.13 2.95
N SER A 369 -11.73 -2.21 3.83
CA SER A 369 -10.76 -1.12 4.03
C SER A 369 -9.77 -1.01 2.86
N SER A 370 -9.31 -2.13 2.29
CA SER A 370 -8.30 -2.13 1.23
C SER A 370 -8.85 -1.68 -0.12
N THR A 371 -10.10 -2.01 -0.51
CA THR A 371 -10.73 -1.51 -1.77
C THR A 371 -10.67 0.00 -1.90
N MET A 372 -11.00 0.68 -0.81
CA MET A 372 -10.98 2.12 -0.76
C MET A 372 -9.52 2.62 -0.97
N THR A 373 -8.53 2.02 -0.31
CA THR A 373 -7.12 2.42 -0.52
C THR A 373 -6.60 2.15 -1.93
N GLY A 374 -6.96 1.01 -2.55
CA GLY A 374 -6.60 0.66 -3.92
C GLY A 374 -7.17 1.64 -4.94
N THR A 375 -8.44 2.03 -4.78
CA THR A 375 -9.10 3.00 -5.67
C THR A 375 -8.55 4.43 -5.53
N TYR A 376 -8.25 4.89 -4.31
CA TYR A 376 -7.49 6.15 -4.09
C TYR A 376 -6.11 6.09 -4.75
N SER A 377 -5.35 5.03 -4.46
CA SER A 377 -3.98 4.83 -4.96
C SER A 377 -3.93 4.87 -6.48
N GLY A 378 -4.80 4.10 -7.14
CA GLY A 378 -4.91 4.09 -8.59
C GLY A 378 -5.20 5.47 -9.16
N GLN A 379 -6.16 6.20 -8.59
CA GLN A 379 -6.49 7.53 -9.09
C GLN A 379 -5.29 8.48 -9.07
N PHE A 380 -4.56 8.57 -7.96
CA PHE A 380 -3.33 9.37 -7.90
C PHE A 380 -2.24 8.87 -8.85
N VAL A 381 -2.10 7.54 -9.01
CA VAL A 381 -1.14 6.94 -9.95
C VAL A 381 -1.45 7.36 -11.39
N MET A 382 -2.69 7.19 -11.87
CA MET A 382 -3.05 7.53 -13.25
C MET A 382 -3.08 9.05 -13.51
N GLU A 383 -3.63 9.84 -12.59
CA GLU A 383 -3.62 11.30 -12.71
C GLU A 383 -2.19 11.84 -12.74
N GLY A 384 -1.29 11.31 -11.91
CA GLY A 384 0.11 11.70 -11.90
C GLY A 384 0.89 11.22 -13.13
N PHE A 385 0.84 9.92 -13.45
CA PHE A 385 1.66 9.34 -14.52
C PHE A 385 1.19 9.72 -15.92
N LEU A 386 -0.12 9.83 -16.16
CA LEU A 386 -0.68 10.07 -17.50
C LEU A 386 -1.27 11.48 -17.68
N ASN A 387 -1.44 12.28 -16.61
CA ASN A 387 -2.25 13.51 -16.62
C ASN A 387 -3.69 13.29 -17.13
N LEU A 388 -4.20 12.06 -17.05
CA LEU A 388 -5.50 11.67 -17.61
C LEU A 388 -6.59 11.78 -16.53
N ARG A 389 -7.51 12.72 -16.71
CA ARG A 389 -8.65 12.93 -15.82
C ARG A 389 -9.81 12.01 -16.22
N TRP A 390 -10.03 10.96 -15.43
CA TRP A 390 -11.14 10.02 -15.60
C TRP A 390 -12.19 10.28 -14.50
N SER A 391 -13.48 10.11 -14.82
CA SER A 391 -14.53 10.03 -13.80
C SER A 391 -14.25 8.90 -12.79
N ARG A 392 -14.28 9.20 -11.49
CA ARG A 392 -14.02 8.25 -10.39
C ARG A 392 -14.83 6.95 -10.58
N PHE A 393 -16.13 7.09 -10.85
CA PHE A 393 -17.08 6.00 -11.08
C PHE A 393 -16.63 5.03 -12.18
N ALA A 394 -16.32 5.56 -13.37
CA ALA A 394 -15.95 4.74 -14.52
C ALA A 394 -14.57 4.09 -14.34
N ARG A 395 -13.68 4.68 -13.54
CA ARG A 395 -12.40 4.06 -13.18
C ARG A 395 -12.56 2.92 -12.18
N VAL A 396 -13.29 3.14 -11.07
CA VAL A 396 -13.55 2.12 -10.05
C VAL A 396 -14.21 0.89 -10.68
N LEU A 397 -15.25 1.10 -11.51
CA LEU A 397 -15.88 -0.01 -12.24
C LEU A 397 -14.92 -0.73 -13.19
N LEU A 398 -14.01 -0.04 -13.86
CA LEU A 398 -13.05 -0.67 -14.77
C LEU A 398 -12.04 -1.54 -14.01
N THR A 399 -11.37 -1.00 -12.99
CA THR A 399 -10.37 -1.77 -12.22
C THR A 399 -11.02 -2.95 -11.51
N ARG A 400 -12.21 -2.74 -10.93
CA ARG A 400 -13.00 -3.82 -10.31
C ARG A 400 -13.44 -4.87 -11.33
N SER A 401 -13.88 -4.49 -12.53
CA SER A 401 -14.22 -5.46 -13.57
C SER A 401 -13.00 -6.30 -13.98
N ILE A 402 -11.81 -5.68 -14.10
CA ILE A 402 -10.57 -6.37 -14.45
C ILE A 402 -10.11 -7.32 -13.34
N ALA A 403 -10.24 -6.94 -12.07
CA ALA A 403 -9.88 -7.77 -10.93
C ALA A 403 -10.91 -8.88 -10.64
N ILE A 404 -12.21 -8.59 -10.74
CA ILE A 404 -13.29 -9.56 -10.48
C ILE A 404 -13.36 -10.62 -11.58
N THR A 405 -13.10 -10.30 -12.85
CA THR A 405 -13.19 -11.28 -13.96
C THR A 405 -12.36 -12.55 -13.74
N PRO A 406 -11.03 -12.51 -13.47
CA PRO A 406 -10.23 -13.71 -13.20
C PRO A 406 -10.68 -14.41 -11.91
N THR A 407 -10.95 -13.67 -10.83
CA THR A 407 -11.38 -14.25 -9.55
C THR A 407 -12.72 -14.97 -9.66
N LEU A 408 -13.67 -14.41 -10.40
CA LEU A 408 -14.97 -15.02 -10.67
C LEU A 408 -14.83 -16.24 -11.58
N PHE A 409 -13.93 -16.20 -12.57
CA PHE A 409 -13.67 -17.36 -13.42
C PHE A 409 -13.09 -18.53 -12.61
N VAL A 410 -12.09 -18.30 -11.77
CA VAL A 410 -11.55 -19.32 -10.86
C VAL A 410 -12.64 -19.81 -9.90
N ALA A 411 -13.43 -18.91 -9.30
CA ALA A 411 -14.50 -19.27 -8.36
C ALA A 411 -15.71 -20.02 -8.96
N ILE A 412 -15.86 -20.03 -10.29
CA ILE A 412 -16.90 -20.79 -11.00
C ILE A 412 -16.37 -22.12 -11.53
N PHE A 413 -15.13 -22.16 -12.02
CA PHE A 413 -14.58 -23.31 -12.74
C PHE A 413 -13.58 -24.14 -11.93
N GLN A 414 -13.12 -23.68 -10.76
CA GLN A 414 -12.14 -24.35 -9.91
C GLN A 414 -12.57 -24.34 -8.44
N ASP A 415 -12.00 -25.25 -7.65
CA ASP A 415 -12.26 -25.37 -6.22
C ASP A 415 -11.54 -24.30 -5.38
N VAL A 416 -11.92 -24.19 -4.10
CA VAL A 416 -11.44 -23.17 -3.14
C VAL A 416 -9.92 -23.04 -3.10
N GLU A 417 -9.19 -24.15 -3.19
CA GLU A 417 -7.72 -24.20 -3.13
C GLU A 417 -7.03 -23.45 -4.29
N HIS A 418 -7.71 -23.31 -5.44
CA HIS A 418 -7.19 -22.53 -6.56
C HIS A 418 -7.40 -21.02 -6.38
N LEU A 419 -8.35 -20.59 -5.53
CA LEU A 419 -8.52 -19.18 -5.16
C LEU A 419 -7.48 -18.75 -4.12
N THR A 420 -7.11 -19.64 -3.19
CA THR A 420 -6.12 -19.32 -2.15
C THR A 420 -4.70 -19.38 -2.70
N GLY A 421 -4.36 -20.38 -3.52
CA GLY A 421 -3.11 -20.37 -4.31
C GLY A 421 -2.97 -19.18 -5.28
N MET A 422 -4.08 -18.53 -5.67
CA MET A 422 -4.03 -17.27 -6.41
C MET A 422 -3.59 -16.09 -5.53
N ASN A 423 -3.96 -16.06 -4.24
CA ASN A 423 -3.50 -15.02 -3.32
C ASN A 423 -1.99 -15.11 -3.06
N ASP A 424 -1.44 -16.31 -2.91
CA ASP A 424 0.01 -16.53 -2.84
C ASP A 424 0.74 -15.96 -4.07
N PHE A 425 0.24 -16.26 -5.26
CA PHE A 425 0.78 -15.70 -6.49
C PHE A 425 0.69 -14.16 -6.55
N LEU A 426 -0.35 -13.57 -5.96
CA LEU A 426 -0.50 -12.12 -5.87
C LEU A 426 0.48 -11.49 -4.86
N ASN A 427 0.77 -12.16 -3.74
CA ASN A 427 1.83 -11.75 -2.81
C ASN A 427 3.21 -11.77 -3.49
N VAL A 428 3.49 -12.79 -4.31
CA VAL A 428 4.68 -12.83 -5.18
C VAL A 428 4.70 -11.63 -6.14
N LEU A 429 3.58 -11.34 -6.79
CA LEU A 429 3.44 -10.20 -7.70
C LEU A 429 3.77 -8.87 -6.97
N MET A 430 3.27 -8.65 -5.76
CA MET A 430 3.60 -7.45 -4.95
C MET A 430 5.10 -7.32 -4.72
N SER A 431 5.74 -8.43 -4.35
CA SER A 431 7.18 -8.48 -4.12
C SER A 431 7.95 -8.05 -5.38
N LEU A 432 7.59 -8.56 -6.57
CA LEU A 432 8.19 -8.12 -7.84
C LEU A 432 7.96 -6.63 -8.16
N GLN A 433 6.88 -6.03 -7.67
CA GLN A 433 6.55 -4.63 -7.94
C GLN A 433 7.29 -3.64 -7.02
N LEU A 434 7.93 -4.11 -5.94
CA LEU A 434 8.64 -3.28 -4.96
C LEU A 434 9.67 -2.30 -5.54
N PRO A 435 10.62 -2.70 -6.41
CA PRO A 435 11.70 -1.81 -6.86
C PRO A 435 11.16 -0.56 -7.57
N PHE A 436 9.98 -0.68 -8.20
CA PHE A 436 9.32 0.39 -8.94
C PHE A 436 8.69 1.48 -8.06
N ALA A 437 8.46 1.23 -6.77
CA ALA A 437 8.12 2.28 -5.80
C ALA A 437 9.35 2.78 -5.03
N LEU A 438 10.19 1.83 -4.58
CA LEU A 438 11.34 2.13 -3.73
C LEU A 438 12.40 2.99 -4.45
N ILE A 439 12.78 2.62 -5.68
CA ILE A 439 13.86 3.29 -6.42
C ILE A 439 13.48 4.75 -6.73
N PRO A 440 12.29 5.08 -7.27
CA PRO A 440 11.88 6.46 -7.48
C PRO A 440 11.82 7.29 -6.20
N VAL A 441 11.28 6.75 -5.09
CA VAL A 441 11.23 7.49 -3.81
C VAL A 441 12.62 7.84 -3.31
N LEU A 442 13.56 6.89 -3.29
CA LEU A 442 14.93 7.19 -2.85
C LEU A 442 15.63 8.17 -3.81
N THR A 443 15.43 8.01 -5.12
CA THR A 443 15.98 8.90 -6.16
C THR A 443 15.53 10.34 -5.91
N PHE A 444 14.23 10.60 -5.86
CA PHE A 444 13.70 11.97 -5.76
C PHE A 444 13.91 12.60 -4.38
N THR A 445 13.84 11.82 -3.30
CA THR A 445 14.16 12.36 -1.96
C THR A 445 15.65 12.62 -1.74
N SER A 446 16.52 12.09 -2.60
CA SER A 446 17.98 12.31 -2.58
C SER A 446 18.47 13.43 -3.49
N LEU A 447 17.62 13.94 -4.39
CA LEU A 447 17.92 15.01 -5.34
C LEU A 447 17.71 16.41 -4.74
N PRO A 448 18.77 17.25 -4.62
CA PRO A 448 18.63 18.62 -4.14
C PRO A 448 17.72 19.50 -5.02
N SER A 449 17.65 19.23 -6.32
CA SER A 449 16.78 19.94 -7.26
C SER A 449 15.28 19.68 -7.05
N VAL A 450 14.91 18.63 -6.32
CA VAL A 450 13.52 18.28 -6.01
C VAL A 450 13.18 18.64 -4.56
N MET A 451 14.09 18.36 -3.62
CA MET A 451 13.84 18.52 -2.18
C MET A 451 14.37 19.85 -1.58
N ASN A 452 15.13 20.63 -2.35
CA ASN A 452 15.84 21.83 -1.86
C ASN A 452 16.63 21.51 -0.57
N ASP A 453 16.54 22.37 0.45
CA ASP A 453 17.19 22.22 1.76
C ASP A 453 16.75 20.97 2.55
N PHE A 454 15.72 20.25 2.09
CA PHE A 454 15.20 19.03 2.72
C PHE A 454 15.71 17.74 2.06
N ALA A 455 16.72 17.79 1.20
CA ALA A 455 17.31 16.58 0.60
C ALA A 455 17.85 15.58 1.64
N ASN A 456 17.86 14.29 1.30
CA ASN A 456 18.38 13.25 2.20
C ASN A 456 19.88 13.41 2.47
N GLY A 457 20.26 13.42 3.75
CA GLY A 457 21.67 13.32 4.18
C GLY A 457 22.28 11.95 3.90
N LEU A 458 23.62 11.87 3.93
CA LEU A 458 24.39 10.68 3.53
C LEU A 458 23.95 9.38 4.22
N PHE A 459 23.59 9.44 5.51
CA PHE A 459 23.07 8.29 6.26
C PHE A 459 21.81 7.67 5.61
N TRP A 460 20.84 8.51 5.21
CA TRP A 460 19.61 8.06 4.55
C TRP A 460 19.85 7.60 3.11
N LYS A 461 20.84 8.20 2.42
CA LYS A 461 21.27 7.75 1.10
C LYS A 461 21.85 6.33 1.15
N ILE A 462 22.77 6.06 2.08
CA ILE A 462 23.39 4.74 2.25
C ILE A 462 22.38 3.72 2.79
N GLY A 463 21.64 4.05 3.86
CA GLY A 463 20.66 3.15 4.47
C GLY A 463 19.52 2.79 3.51
N GLY A 464 18.97 3.78 2.81
CA GLY A 464 17.96 3.55 1.77
C GLY A 464 18.50 2.72 0.61
N GLY A 465 19.73 2.98 0.16
CA GLY A 465 20.39 2.18 -0.88
C GLY A 465 20.58 0.72 -0.46
N ALA A 466 20.97 0.46 0.79
CA ALA A 466 21.11 -0.88 1.33
C ALA A 466 19.76 -1.63 1.44
N VAL A 467 18.69 -0.95 1.86
CA VAL A 467 17.33 -1.51 1.88
C VAL A 467 16.86 -1.88 0.46
N ILE A 468 17.05 -0.99 -0.51
CA ILE A 468 16.70 -1.28 -1.91
C ILE A 468 17.50 -2.46 -2.45
N LEU A 469 18.81 -2.51 -2.18
CA LEU A 469 19.65 -3.63 -2.61
C LEU A 469 19.17 -4.95 -2.00
N LEU A 470 18.86 -4.97 -0.70
CA LEU A 470 18.32 -6.14 0.00
C LEU A 470 17.01 -6.62 -0.65
N VAL A 471 16.04 -5.72 -0.85
CA VAL A 471 14.75 -6.05 -1.48
C VAL A 471 14.94 -6.53 -2.92
N CYS A 472 15.78 -5.88 -3.72
CA CYS A 472 16.08 -6.31 -5.08
C CYS A 472 16.76 -7.70 -5.12
N SER A 473 17.66 -8.00 -4.17
CA SER A 473 18.28 -9.32 -4.05
C SER A 473 17.28 -10.41 -3.66
N ILE A 474 16.37 -10.10 -2.73
CA ILE A 474 15.27 -10.99 -2.32
C ILE A 474 14.36 -11.29 -3.53
N ASN A 475 13.94 -10.25 -4.25
CA ASN A 475 13.10 -10.40 -5.44
C ASN A 475 13.79 -11.20 -6.54
N MET A 476 15.09 -10.99 -6.76
CA MET A 476 15.88 -11.78 -7.72
C MET A 476 15.87 -13.26 -7.37
N TYR A 477 16.07 -13.61 -6.09
CA TYR A 477 16.00 -14.99 -5.62
C TYR A 477 14.61 -15.59 -5.92
N PHE A 478 13.54 -14.84 -5.64
CA PHE A 478 12.18 -15.30 -5.90
C PHE A 478 11.90 -15.53 -7.40
N VAL A 479 12.31 -14.62 -8.28
CA VAL A 479 12.21 -14.81 -9.75
C VAL A 479 12.91 -16.09 -10.18
N VAL A 480 14.14 -16.33 -9.70
CA VAL A 480 14.90 -17.53 -10.06
C VAL A 480 14.22 -18.80 -9.55
N ALA A 481 13.75 -18.81 -8.29
CA ALA A 481 13.04 -19.96 -7.72
C ALA A 481 11.76 -20.29 -8.51
N TYR A 482 10.94 -19.29 -8.83
CA TYR A 482 9.71 -19.48 -9.59
C TYR A 482 9.97 -19.94 -11.04
N VAL A 483 10.97 -19.38 -11.72
CA VAL A 483 11.37 -19.82 -13.07
C VAL A 483 11.88 -21.27 -13.07
N MET A 484 12.58 -21.69 -12.01
CA MET A 484 13.05 -23.08 -11.86
C MET A 484 11.90 -24.08 -11.58
N ALA A 485 10.77 -23.62 -11.03
CA ALA A 485 9.59 -24.46 -10.80
C ALA A 485 8.76 -24.73 -12.07
N LEU A 486 8.93 -23.92 -13.12
CA LEU A 486 8.20 -24.07 -14.39
C LEU A 486 8.75 -25.24 -15.22
N ASN A 487 8.25 -26.44 -14.96
CA ASN A 487 8.65 -27.71 -15.59
C ASN A 487 8.24 -27.87 -17.08
N HIS A 488 8.10 -26.76 -17.81
CA HIS A 488 7.74 -26.71 -19.24
C HIS A 488 8.66 -25.74 -20.00
N VAL A 489 9.43 -26.28 -20.94
CA VAL A 489 10.48 -25.55 -21.71
C VAL A 489 9.94 -24.30 -22.43
N GLY A 490 8.72 -24.33 -22.97
CA GLY A 490 8.11 -23.17 -23.64
C GLY A 490 7.80 -22.01 -22.67
N LEU A 491 7.27 -22.34 -21.48
CA LEU A 491 7.03 -21.36 -20.42
C LEU A 491 8.34 -20.84 -19.84
N TYR A 492 9.36 -21.70 -19.71
CA TYR A 492 10.69 -21.33 -19.26
C TYR A 492 11.33 -20.25 -20.16
N VAL A 493 11.28 -20.41 -21.48
CA VAL A 493 11.81 -19.41 -22.43
C VAL A 493 11.05 -18.09 -22.34
N GLY A 494 9.70 -18.13 -22.25
CA GLY A 494 8.88 -16.92 -22.08
C GLY A 494 9.18 -16.18 -20.77
N ALA A 495 9.24 -16.92 -19.65
CA ALA A 495 9.54 -16.38 -18.34
C ALA A 495 10.97 -15.83 -18.25
N ALA A 496 11.95 -16.47 -18.89
CA ALA A 496 13.33 -15.96 -18.97
C ALA A 496 13.42 -14.64 -19.75
N ILE A 497 12.74 -14.51 -20.90
CA ILE A 497 12.69 -13.26 -21.66
C ILE A 497 12.04 -12.14 -20.84
N LEU A 498 10.90 -12.41 -20.20
CA LEU A 498 10.23 -11.44 -19.33
C LEU A 498 11.11 -11.01 -18.15
N SER A 499 11.81 -11.96 -17.52
CA SER A 499 12.75 -11.71 -16.44
C SER A 499 13.91 -10.82 -16.88
N VAL A 500 14.50 -11.06 -18.06
CA VAL A 500 15.57 -10.21 -18.61
C VAL A 500 15.07 -8.78 -18.86
N ILE A 501 13.85 -8.60 -19.39
CA ILE A 501 13.24 -7.27 -19.59
C ILE A 501 13.01 -6.55 -18.25
N TYR A 502 12.44 -7.25 -17.27
CA TYR A 502 12.21 -6.75 -15.91
C TYR A 502 13.53 -6.32 -15.26
N LEU A 503 14.55 -7.19 -15.27
CA LEU A 503 15.86 -6.91 -14.68
C LEU A 503 16.60 -5.77 -15.38
N ALA A 504 16.52 -5.67 -16.71
CA ALA A 504 17.07 -4.54 -17.45
C ALA A 504 16.42 -3.21 -17.06
N PHE A 505 15.09 -3.20 -16.83
CA PHE A 505 14.38 -2.01 -16.40
C PHE A 505 14.68 -1.63 -14.93
N VAL A 506 14.76 -2.60 -14.02
CA VAL A 506 15.20 -2.38 -12.63
C VAL A 506 16.64 -1.87 -12.59
N ALA A 507 17.55 -2.42 -13.40
CA ALA A 507 18.93 -1.96 -13.53
C ALA A 507 19.00 -0.51 -14.06
N TYR A 508 18.17 -0.17 -15.06
CA TYR A 508 18.07 1.21 -15.57
C TYR A 508 17.61 2.19 -14.49
N LEU A 509 16.57 1.87 -13.72
CA LEU A 509 16.12 2.73 -12.62
C LEU A 509 17.18 2.83 -11.51
N THR A 510 17.85 1.73 -11.19
CA THR A 510 18.94 1.68 -10.19
C THR A 510 20.12 2.56 -10.62
N TRP A 511 20.50 2.52 -11.90
CA TRP A 511 21.52 3.39 -12.48
C TRP A 511 21.17 4.89 -12.32
N LEU A 512 19.92 5.27 -12.60
CA LEU A 512 19.44 6.64 -12.37
C LEU A 512 19.50 7.03 -10.88
N CYS A 513 19.16 6.10 -9.98
CA CYS A 513 19.25 6.32 -8.54
C CYS A 513 20.70 6.53 -8.08
N LEU A 514 21.66 5.73 -8.57
CA LEU A 514 23.07 5.87 -8.23
C LEU A 514 23.64 7.25 -8.67
N ILE A 515 23.24 7.73 -9.84
CA ILE A 515 23.58 9.10 -10.29
C ILE A 515 23.01 10.14 -9.31
N ALA A 516 21.73 10.04 -8.94
CA ALA A 516 21.07 10.93 -7.97
C ALA A 516 21.66 10.86 -6.54
N LEU A 517 22.21 9.71 -6.15
CA LEU A 517 22.89 9.53 -4.86
C LEU A 517 24.25 10.25 -4.83
N GLY A 518 24.86 10.52 -5.99
CA GLY A 518 26.09 11.30 -6.13
C GLY A 518 27.27 10.53 -6.75
N ALA A 519 27.05 9.36 -7.35
CA ALA A 519 28.08 8.56 -7.99
C ALA A 519 28.52 9.16 -9.34
N SER A 520 29.24 10.29 -9.30
CA SER A 520 29.69 11.05 -10.48
C SER A 520 30.58 10.26 -11.45
N ALA A 521 31.26 9.20 -10.99
CA ALA A 521 32.01 8.28 -11.85
C ALA A 521 31.11 7.59 -12.90
N LEU A 522 29.84 7.31 -12.57
CA LEU A 522 28.88 6.71 -13.50
C LEU A 522 28.35 7.74 -14.52
N SER A 523 28.54 9.04 -14.29
CA SER A 523 28.14 10.10 -15.21
C SER A 523 29.09 10.25 -16.42
N CYS A 524 30.21 9.51 -16.47
CA CYS A 524 31.32 9.81 -17.35
C CYS A 524 31.61 8.71 -18.40
N GLY A 525 31.09 8.90 -19.62
CA GLY A 525 31.70 8.40 -20.85
C GLY A 525 31.14 7.11 -21.45
N THR A 526 30.26 7.22 -22.46
CA THR A 526 30.20 6.23 -23.56
C THR A 526 29.78 6.88 -24.88
N THR A 527 30.74 7.53 -25.55
CA THR A 527 30.69 7.65 -27.01
C THR A 527 30.91 6.27 -27.63
N HIS A 528 29.84 5.48 -27.78
CA HIS A 528 29.60 4.49 -28.86
C HIS A 528 28.42 3.56 -28.51
N CYS A 529 27.49 3.45 -29.47
CA CYS A 529 26.46 2.41 -29.68
C CYS A 529 25.92 1.58 -28.48
N TRP A 530 24.68 1.88 -28.08
CA TRP A 530 23.57 0.93 -28.26
C TRP A 530 22.42 1.66 -29.00
N ALA A 531 21.73 0.95 -29.90
CA ALA A 531 20.84 1.56 -30.90
C ALA A 531 19.43 1.90 -30.36
N PHE A 532 19.35 2.79 -29.36
CA PHE A 532 18.15 3.58 -29.06
C PHE A 532 18.54 5.05 -28.90
N GLY A 533 18.06 5.89 -29.83
CA GLY A 533 18.57 7.24 -30.02
C GLY A 533 18.24 8.24 -28.90
N ALA A 534 19.07 9.28 -28.84
CA ALA A 534 18.99 10.48 -27.99
C ALA A 534 19.30 10.31 -26.49
N ARG A 535 20.50 10.79 -26.13
CA ARG A 535 21.03 11.26 -24.82
C ARG A 535 20.41 10.68 -23.52
N PRO A 536 21.23 10.15 -22.59
CA PRO A 536 20.86 9.98 -21.19
C PRO A 536 20.91 11.32 -20.42
N GLU A 537 20.37 12.39 -21.01
CA GLU A 537 20.02 13.58 -20.23
C GLU A 537 18.72 13.26 -19.50
N LEU A 538 18.86 12.97 -18.20
CA LEU A 538 17.82 13.33 -17.25
C LEU A 538 17.49 14.82 -17.44
N PHE A 539 16.23 15.20 -17.19
CA PHE A 539 15.75 16.58 -17.30
C PHE A 539 16.33 17.54 -16.22
N LEU A 540 17.50 17.20 -15.66
CA LEU A 540 18.11 17.80 -14.47
C LEU A 540 18.89 19.10 -14.70
N LEU A 541 19.28 19.46 -15.93
CA LEU A 541 20.25 20.54 -16.16
C LEU A 541 19.82 21.68 -17.08
N ASN A 542 18.91 21.49 -18.05
CA ASN A 542 18.63 22.53 -19.07
C ASN A 542 17.37 23.40 -18.81
N ASN A 543 16.40 22.97 -18.00
CA ASN A 543 15.19 23.79 -17.72
C ASN A 543 15.23 24.61 -16.42
N VAL A 544 16.25 24.41 -15.57
CA VAL A 544 16.36 25.10 -14.27
C VAL A 544 16.50 26.62 -14.44
N GLY A 545 17.03 27.09 -15.58
CA GLY A 545 17.08 28.52 -15.91
C GLY A 545 15.74 29.14 -16.34
N ALA A 546 14.75 28.34 -16.74
CA ALA A 546 13.46 28.83 -17.25
C ALA A 546 12.38 28.85 -16.15
N ASP A 547 12.18 27.74 -15.44
CA ASP A 547 11.09 27.63 -14.44
C ASP A 547 11.41 28.35 -13.12
N ALA A 548 12.70 28.55 -12.78
CA ALA A 548 13.10 29.36 -11.64
C ALA A 548 12.77 30.86 -11.80
N ALA A 549 12.51 31.32 -13.03
CA ALA A 549 11.98 32.66 -13.30
C ALA A 549 10.45 32.74 -13.16
N VAL A 550 9.74 31.61 -13.16
CA VAL A 550 8.27 31.52 -13.06
C VAL A 550 7.80 31.31 -11.62
N MET A 551 8.65 30.76 -10.74
CA MET A 551 8.40 30.63 -9.29
C MET A 551 8.87 31.83 -8.43
N ARG A 552 8.85 33.04 -9.00
CA ARG A 552 8.82 34.30 -8.23
C ARG A 552 7.42 34.91 -8.20
#